data_AF-A0A397A3Y6-F1
#
_entry.id   AF-A0A397A3Y6-F1
#
_cell.length_a   1.000
_cell.length_b   1.000
_cell.length_c   1.000
_cell.angle_alpha   90.00
_cell.angle_beta   90.00
_cell.angle_gamma   90.00
#
_symmetry.space_group_name_H-M   'P 1'
#
loop_
_entity.id
_entity.type
_entity.pdbx_description
1 polymer ?
#
loop_
_entity_poly.entity_id
_entity_poly.type
_entity_poly.pdbx_seq_one_letter_code
_entity_poly.pdbx_strand_id
1 'polypeptide(L)'
;MDWLRQYWIQGDKHNDLHVDWQQPMLALEASWRKLEARTKTLADALVQSHDVDDLKVLKAVLEGLRNRQVGRDQFIHRMKDKVFKRIAADFQPMERPVWTDWDDVHLLPKDLTATIAALHAHKLVLESEKKRQWKIHAGTRHHKNNKA
;
A
#
# COMPACT_ATOMS: atom_id res chain seq x y z
N MET A 1 -1.31 -4.61 8.73
CA MET A 1 -1.34 -3.29 9.40
C MET A 1 -2.02 -3.37 10.77
N ASP A 2 -2.59 -4.52 11.10
CA ASP A 2 -3.56 -4.63 12.19
C ASP A 2 -2.92 -4.45 13.56
N TRP A 3 -1.71 -4.99 13.79
CA TRP A 3 -1.02 -4.89 15.08
C TRP A 3 -0.77 -3.45 15.56
N LEU A 4 -0.12 -2.60 14.76
CA LEU A 4 0.16 -1.21 15.15
C LEU A 4 -1.14 -0.45 15.44
N ARG A 5 -2.11 -0.53 14.55
CA ARG A 5 -3.39 0.19 14.70
C ARG A 5 -4.20 -0.33 15.88
N GLN A 6 -4.25 -1.64 16.10
CA GLN A 6 -4.96 -2.25 17.23
C GLN A 6 -4.29 -1.95 18.58
N TYR A 7 -2.97 -1.81 18.59
CA TYR A 7 -2.26 -1.41 19.81
C TYR A 7 -2.58 0.05 20.13
N TRP A 8 -2.40 0.96 19.18
CA TRP A 8 -2.51 2.40 19.40
C TRP A 8 -3.95 2.93 19.52
N ILE A 9 -4.96 2.15 19.11
CA ILE A 9 -6.36 2.53 19.35
C ILE A 9 -6.76 2.53 20.83
N GLN A 10 -5.97 1.89 21.69
CA GLN A 10 -6.22 1.76 23.13
C GLN A 10 -5.66 2.94 23.94
N GLY A 11 -4.93 3.85 23.27
CA GLY A 11 -4.42 5.08 23.87
C GLY A 11 -3.08 4.95 24.57
N ASP A 12 -2.60 6.09 25.05
CA ASP A 12 -1.29 6.26 25.68
C ASP A 12 -1.22 5.53 27.03
N LYS A 13 -2.34 5.54 27.78
CA LYS A 13 -2.42 4.83 29.06
C LYS A 13 -2.24 3.33 28.91
N HIS A 14 -2.75 2.74 27.83
CA HIS A 14 -2.51 1.33 27.51
C HIS A 14 -1.01 1.08 27.27
N ASN A 15 -0.32 1.97 26.57
CA ASN A 15 1.11 1.87 26.35
C ASN A 15 1.92 1.95 27.67
N ASP A 16 1.53 2.82 28.60
CA ASP A 16 2.14 2.92 29.93
C ASP A 16 1.95 1.66 30.77
N LEU A 17 0.76 1.06 30.73
CA LEU A 17 0.42 -0.13 31.49
C LEU A 17 1.06 -1.40 30.94
N HIS A 18 1.49 -1.39 29.67
CA HIS A 18 2.02 -2.55 28.97
C HIS A 18 3.46 -2.30 28.47
N VAL A 19 4.36 -2.02 29.43
CA VAL A 19 5.79 -1.75 29.18
C VAL A 19 6.48 -2.83 28.34
N ASP A 20 6.10 -4.10 28.52
CA ASP A 20 6.67 -5.24 27.77
C ASP A 20 6.40 -5.16 26.26
N TRP A 21 5.36 -4.42 25.85
CA TRP A 21 5.00 -4.24 24.44
C TRP A 21 5.64 -3.02 23.79
N GLN A 22 6.24 -2.10 24.56
CA GLN A 22 6.78 -0.86 24.02
C GLN A 22 7.91 -1.11 23.01
N GLN A 23 8.92 -1.92 23.39
CA GLN A 23 10.03 -2.27 22.50
C GLN A 23 9.57 -3.07 21.26
N PRO A 24 8.73 -4.11 21.40
CA PRO A 24 8.13 -4.77 20.25
C PRO A 24 7.37 -3.83 19.30
N MET A 25 6.59 -2.88 19.82
CA MET A 25 5.85 -1.92 19.00
C MET A 25 6.76 -0.94 18.27
N LEU A 26 7.84 -0.47 18.90
CA LEU A 26 8.87 0.33 18.24
C LEU A 26 9.55 -0.46 17.10
N ALA A 27 9.94 -1.71 17.35
CA ALA A 27 10.57 -2.57 16.35
C ALA A 27 9.61 -2.90 15.18
N LEU A 28 8.33 -3.12 15.49
CA LEU A 28 7.30 -3.34 14.49
C LEU A 28 7.07 -2.09 13.63
N GLU A 29 7.02 -0.90 14.24
CA GLU A 29 6.87 0.35 13.51
C GLU A 29 8.07 0.64 12.61
N ALA A 30 9.29 0.36 13.08
CA ALA A 30 10.50 0.47 12.28
C ALA A 30 10.51 -0.51 11.08
N SER A 31 10.07 -1.75 11.30
CA SER A 31 9.94 -2.75 10.23
C SER A 31 8.86 -2.37 9.22
N TRP A 32 7.75 -1.83 9.71
CA TRP A 32 6.69 -1.29 8.88
C TRP A 32 7.18 -0.14 7.99
N ARG A 33 7.96 0.82 8.52
CA ARG A 33 8.54 1.90 7.71
C ARG A 33 9.42 1.38 6.58
N LYS A 34 10.26 0.36 6.85
CA LYS A 34 11.08 -0.28 5.81
C LYS A 34 10.22 -0.90 4.71
N LEU A 35 9.09 -1.52 5.06
CA LEU A 35 8.17 -2.10 4.10
C LEU A 35 7.43 -1.03 3.28
N GLU A 36 7.03 0.08 3.90
CA GLU A 36 6.44 1.22 3.19
C GLU A 36 7.42 1.81 2.16
N ALA A 37 8.68 2.06 2.57
CA ALA A 37 9.72 2.56 1.67
C ALA A 37 9.95 1.61 0.48
N ARG A 38 10.09 0.31 0.74
CA ARG A 38 10.25 -0.70 -0.33
C ARG A 38 9.03 -0.77 -1.25
N THR A 39 7.82 -0.66 -0.69
CA THR A 39 6.60 -0.64 -1.51
C THR A 39 6.56 0.61 -2.37
N LYS A 40 6.99 1.77 -1.85
CA LYS A 40 7.10 3.01 -2.62
C LYS A 40 8.07 2.83 -3.80
N THR A 41 9.30 2.36 -3.54
CA THR A 41 10.29 2.10 -4.60
C THR A 41 9.76 1.13 -5.66
N LEU A 42 9.08 0.05 -5.24
CA LEU A 42 8.48 -0.90 -6.16
C LEU A 42 7.35 -0.27 -6.99
N ALA A 43 6.47 0.52 -6.37
CA ALA A 43 5.40 1.22 -7.06
C ALA A 43 5.96 2.20 -8.11
N ASP A 44 6.96 2.99 -7.74
CA ASP A 44 7.63 3.93 -8.64
C ASP A 44 8.27 3.20 -9.83
N ALA A 45 8.99 2.10 -9.56
CA ALA A 45 9.62 1.27 -10.60
C ALA A 45 8.58 0.65 -11.55
N LEU A 46 7.46 0.16 -11.01
CA LEU A 46 6.40 -0.44 -11.81
C LEU A 46 5.73 0.58 -12.74
N VAL A 47 5.54 1.83 -12.31
CA VAL A 47 5.01 2.91 -13.17
C VAL A 47 5.97 3.24 -14.32
N GLN A 48 7.27 3.02 -14.14
CA GLN A 48 8.29 3.27 -15.17
C GLN A 48 8.56 2.04 -16.05
N SER A 49 8.14 0.85 -15.64
CA SER A 49 8.39 -0.38 -16.39
C SER A 49 7.57 -0.44 -17.68
N HIS A 50 8.20 -0.88 -18.76
CA HIS A 50 7.53 -1.16 -20.03
C HIS A 50 7.45 -2.67 -20.32
N ASP A 51 7.87 -3.50 -19.36
CA ASP A 51 7.83 -4.94 -19.50
C ASP A 51 6.42 -5.47 -19.23
N VAL A 52 5.89 -6.24 -20.18
CA VAL A 52 4.57 -6.87 -20.08
C VAL A 52 4.54 -8.01 -19.04
N ASP A 53 5.70 -8.54 -18.67
CA ASP A 53 5.81 -9.59 -17.66
C ASP A 53 5.60 -9.05 -16.23
N ASP A 54 5.92 -7.77 -16.01
CA ASP A 54 5.65 -7.06 -14.75
C ASP A 54 4.16 -6.88 -14.47
N LEU A 55 3.29 -7.09 -15.47
CA LEU A 55 1.84 -6.95 -15.32
C LEU A 55 1.28 -7.80 -14.17
N LYS A 56 1.87 -8.99 -13.91
CA LYS A 56 1.45 -9.84 -12.78
C LYS A 56 1.77 -9.18 -11.44
N VAL A 57 2.98 -8.66 -11.30
CA VAL A 57 3.45 -7.97 -10.10
C VAL A 57 2.65 -6.69 -9.87
N LEU A 58 2.44 -5.89 -10.93
CA LEU A 58 1.65 -4.68 -10.91
C LEU A 58 0.23 -4.92 -10.41
N LYS A 59 -0.45 -5.97 -10.90
CA LYS A 59 -1.79 -6.33 -10.43
C LYS A 59 -1.82 -6.70 -8.95
N ALA A 60 -0.84 -7.48 -8.48
CA ALA A 60 -0.75 -7.89 -7.09
C ALA A 60 -0.46 -6.69 -6.16
N VAL A 61 0.47 -5.81 -6.54
CA VAL A 61 0.79 -4.59 -5.80
C VAL A 61 -0.42 -3.66 -5.74
N LEU A 62 -1.09 -3.44 -6.87
CA LEU A 62 -2.28 -2.59 -6.94
C LEU A 62 -3.38 -3.07 -5.99
N GLU A 63 -3.63 -4.37 -5.95
CA GLU A 63 -4.60 -4.97 -5.03
C GLU A 63 -4.17 -4.79 -3.56
N GLY A 64 -2.89 -5.03 -3.25
CA GLY A 64 -2.35 -4.77 -1.92
C GLY A 64 -2.49 -3.31 -1.46
N LEU A 65 -2.30 -2.34 -2.37
CA LEU A 65 -2.45 -0.92 -2.08
C LEU A 65 -3.91 -0.51 -1.88
N ARG A 66 -4.85 -1.07 -2.65
CA ARG A 66 -6.29 -0.84 -2.45
C ARG A 66 -6.75 -1.32 -1.07
N ASN A 67 -6.39 -2.54 -0.70
CA ASN A 67 -6.69 -3.08 0.62
C ASN A 67 -6.05 -2.25 1.74
N ARG A 68 -4.85 -1.72 1.49
CA ARG A 68 -4.18 -0.80 2.42
C ARG A 68 -4.92 0.53 2.58
N GLN A 69 -5.42 1.12 1.49
CA GLN A 69 -6.22 2.35 1.51
C GLN A 69 -7.50 2.13 2.32
N VAL A 70 -8.26 1.08 2.02
CA VAL A 70 -9.47 0.71 2.77
C VAL A 70 -9.18 0.57 4.26
N GLY A 71 -8.09 -0.14 4.63
CA GLY A 71 -7.71 -0.28 6.03
C GLY A 71 -7.25 1.02 6.71
N ARG A 72 -6.72 2.00 5.95
CA ARG A 72 -6.40 3.34 6.47
C ARG A 72 -7.69 4.13 6.72
N ASP A 73 -8.61 4.12 5.78
CA ASP A 73 -9.90 4.81 5.88
C ASP A 73 -10.76 4.27 7.04
N GLN A 74 -10.83 2.93 7.17
CA GLN A 74 -11.52 2.28 8.28
C GLN A 74 -10.95 2.69 9.63
N PHE A 75 -9.63 2.81 9.74
CA PHE A 75 -8.98 3.22 10.98
C PHE A 75 -9.28 4.69 11.31
N ILE A 76 -9.14 5.59 10.34
CA ILE A 76 -9.48 7.01 10.50
C ILE A 76 -10.95 7.18 10.89
N HIS A 77 -11.84 6.42 10.26
CA HIS A 77 -13.26 6.42 10.61
C HIS A 77 -13.49 5.96 12.04
N ARG A 78 -12.86 4.84 12.43
CA ARG A 78 -12.98 4.29 13.79
C ARG A 78 -12.49 5.27 14.85
N MET A 79 -11.36 5.94 14.65
CA MET A 79 -10.85 6.94 15.61
C MET A 79 -11.82 8.09 15.87
N LYS A 80 -12.76 8.37 14.95
CA LYS A 80 -13.76 9.44 15.08
C LYS A 80 -15.06 8.99 15.76
N ASP A 81 -15.15 7.72 16.18
CA ASP A 81 -16.35 7.17 16.79
C ASP A 81 -16.72 7.91 18.10
N LYS A 82 -18.01 8.13 18.32
CA LYS A 82 -18.54 8.87 19.45
C LYS A 82 -18.22 8.20 20.79
N VAL A 83 -17.98 6.89 20.78
CA VAL A 83 -17.57 6.14 21.99
C VAL A 83 -16.28 6.72 22.58
N PHE A 84 -15.33 7.12 21.74
CA PHE A 84 -14.04 7.67 22.18
C PHE A 84 -14.16 9.08 22.77
N LYS A 85 -15.26 9.79 22.54
CA LYS A 85 -15.53 11.09 23.19
C LYS A 85 -15.92 10.96 24.67
N ARG A 86 -16.26 9.75 25.11
CA ARG A 86 -16.75 9.47 26.47
C ARG A 86 -15.69 8.86 27.38
N ILE A 87 -14.52 8.53 26.84
CA ILE A 87 -13.40 8.00 27.61
C ILE A 87 -12.40 9.10 27.94
N ALA A 88 -11.65 8.90 29.03
CA ALA A 88 -10.60 9.80 29.45
C ALA A 88 -9.52 9.95 28.36
N ALA A 89 -8.89 11.13 28.31
CA ALA A 89 -8.00 11.52 27.22
C ALA A 89 -6.81 10.57 27.03
N ASP A 90 -6.31 9.99 28.12
CA ASP A 90 -5.21 9.04 28.16
C ASP A 90 -5.57 7.66 27.55
N PHE A 91 -6.86 7.32 27.47
CA PHE A 91 -7.36 6.12 26.78
C PHE A 91 -7.84 6.38 25.35
N GLN A 92 -7.77 7.63 24.86
CA GLN A 92 -8.23 7.95 23.51
C GLN A 92 -7.30 7.36 22.43
N PRO A 93 -7.86 6.96 21.27
CA PRO A 93 -7.07 6.43 20.17
C PRO A 93 -5.94 7.38 19.76
N MET A 94 -4.76 6.81 19.52
CA MET A 94 -3.62 7.55 18.98
C MET A 94 -3.46 7.26 17.49
N GLU A 95 -3.33 8.34 16.70
CA GLU A 95 -2.98 8.20 15.29
C GLU A 95 -1.51 7.79 15.16
N ARG A 96 -1.29 6.49 14.94
CA ARG A 96 0.02 5.90 14.72
C ARG A 96 -0.03 4.97 13.51
N PRO A 97 1.05 4.91 12.70
CA PRO A 97 2.31 5.67 12.81
C PRO A 97 2.16 7.18 12.55
N VAL A 98 3.06 7.99 13.10
CA VAL A 98 3.15 9.43 12.78
C VAL A 98 4.01 9.59 11.53
N TRP A 99 3.55 10.40 10.58
CA TRP A 99 4.31 10.82 9.41
C TRP A 99 5.08 12.10 9.75
N THR A 100 6.32 12.15 9.30
CA THR A 100 7.20 13.31 9.37
C THR A 100 7.47 13.84 7.96
N ASP A 101 8.06 15.04 7.85
CA ASP A 101 8.47 15.60 6.55
C ASP A 101 9.44 14.68 5.78
N TRP A 102 10.26 13.91 6.51
CA TRP A 102 11.12 12.90 5.90
C TRP A 102 10.29 11.75 5.30
N ASP A 103 9.23 11.32 5.99
CA ASP A 103 8.37 10.23 5.54
C ASP A 103 7.59 10.57 4.27
N ASP A 104 7.19 11.83 4.09
CA ASP A 104 6.45 12.27 2.90
C ASP A 104 7.24 12.10 1.60
N VAL A 105 8.58 12.15 1.70
CA VAL A 105 9.48 11.95 0.56
C VAL A 105 9.81 10.46 0.34
N HIS A 106 9.98 9.71 1.43
CA HIS A 106 10.59 8.37 1.39
C HIS A 106 9.61 7.21 1.53
N LEU A 107 8.40 7.44 2.05
CA LEU A 107 7.35 6.44 2.21
C LEU A 107 6.21 6.66 1.20
N LEU A 108 5.24 5.75 1.18
CA LEU A 108 4.00 6.02 0.47
C LEU A 108 3.22 7.13 1.22
N PRO A 109 2.52 8.01 0.48
CA PRO A 109 1.65 9.02 1.08
C PRO A 109 0.58 8.37 1.95
N LYS A 110 0.08 9.06 2.98
CA LYS A 110 -1.03 8.59 3.82
C LYS A 110 -2.26 8.23 2.98
N ASP A 111 -2.62 9.10 2.04
CA ASP A 111 -3.64 8.84 1.03
C ASP A 111 -3.00 8.21 -0.22
N LEU A 112 -3.35 6.97 -0.52
CA LEU A 112 -2.84 6.20 -1.64
C LEU A 112 -3.62 6.43 -2.94
N THR A 113 -4.68 7.24 -2.93
CA THR A 113 -5.60 7.42 -4.08
C THR A 113 -4.85 7.76 -5.36
N ALA A 114 -3.94 8.75 -5.32
CA ALA A 114 -3.15 9.14 -6.48
C ALA A 114 -2.18 8.02 -6.93
N THR A 115 -1.54 7.33 -5.98
CA THR A 115 -0.62 6.21 -6.29
C THR A 115 -1.37 5.05 -6.96
N ILE A 116 -2.54 4.69 -6.43
CA ILE A 116 -3.42 3.65 -6.98
C ILE A 116 -3.89 4.04 -8.38
N ALA A 117 -4.29 5.29 -8.59
CA ALA A 117 -4.72 5.78 -9.89
C ALA A 117 -3.59 5.69 -10.95
N ALA A 118 -2.37 6.12 -10.59
CA ALA A 118 -1.21 6.04 -11.47
C ALA A 118 -0.87 4.59 -11.87
N LEU A 119 -0.78 3.68 -10.90
CA LEU A 119 -0.53 2.26 -11.16
C LEU A 119 -1.65 1.61 -11.98
N HIS A 120 -2.91 1.98 -11.72
CA HIS A 120 -4.04 1.48 -12.49
C HIS A 120 -4.01 1.95 -13.94
N ALA A 121 -3.70 3.23 -14.18
CA ALA A 121 -3.53 3.77 -15.53
C ALA A 121 -2.40 3.03 -16.27
N HIS A 122 -1.26 2.83 -15.61
CA HIS A 122 -0.13 2.12 -16.19
C HIS A 122 -0.43 0.65 -16.50
N LYS A 123 -1.18 -0.03 -15.64
CA LYS A 123 -1.67 -1.39 -15.87
C LYS A 123 -2.43 -1.49 -17.20
N LEU A 124 -3.30 -0.51 -17.51
CA LEU A 124 -4.06 -0.51 -18.77
C LEU A 124 -3.16 -0.34 -20.00
N VAL A 125 -2.06 0.42 -19.87
CA VAL A 125 -1.04 0.57 -20.92
C VAL A 125 -0.37 -0.78 -21.18
N LEU A 126 0.13 -1.46 -20.14
CA LEU A 126 0.77 -2.78 -20.29
C LEU A 126 -0.18 -3.86 -20.81
N GLU A 127 -1.47 -3.84 -20.42
CA GLU A 127 -2.48 -4.76 -20.97
C GLU A 127 -2.70 -4.55 -22.47
N SER A 128 -2.72 -3.29 -22.91
CA SER A 128 -2.83 -2.92 -24.33
C SER A 128 -1.60 -3.37 -25.12
N GLU A 129 -0.42 -3.16 -24.55
CA GLU A 129 0.86 -3.57 -25.16
C GLU A 129 0.97 -5.09 -25.28
N LYS A 130 0.63 -5.84 -24.23
CA LYS A 130 0.59 -7.31 -24.26
C LYS A 130 -0.35 -7.83 -25.35
N LYS A 131 -1.52 -7.20 -25.51
CA LYS A 131 -2.47 -7.56 -26.58
C LYS A 131 -1.91 -7.25 -27.97
N ARG A 132 -1.15 -6.16 -28.12
CA ARG A 132 -0.47 -5.80 -29.37
C ARG A 132 0.58 -6.85 -29.74
N GLN A 133 1.45 -7.23 -28.79
CA GLN A 133 2.48 -8.26 -28.98
C GLN A 133 1.88 -9.61 -29.38
N TRP A 134 0.79 -10.02 -28.73
CA TRP A 134 0.06 -11.24 -29.09
C TRP A 134 -0.45 -11.23 -30.53
N LYS A 135 -1.07 -10.13 -30.97
CA LYS A 135 -1.58 -9.99 -32.35
C LYS A 135 -0.47 -10.10 -33.38
N ILE A 136 0.68 -9.47 -33.13
CA ILE A 136 1.84 -9.54 -34.01
C ILE A 136 2.32 -10.99 -34.10
N HIS A 137 2.51 -11.66 -32.95
CA HIS A 137 2.97 -13.05 -32.91
C HIS A 137 2.02 -14.01 -33.65
N ALA A 138 0.70 -13.86 -33.43
CA ALA A 138 -0.31 -14.68 -34.11
C ALA A 138 -0.32 -14.43 -35.63
N GLY A 139 -0.22 -13.18 -36.07
CA GLY A 139 -0.16 -12.82 -37.49
C GLY A 139 1.10 -13.36 -38.19
N THR A 140 2.26 -13.30 -37.54
CA THR A 140 3.52 -13.88 -38.06
C THR A 140 3.42 -15.40 -38.20
N ARG A 141 2.73 -16.08 -37.28
CA ARG A 141 2.53 -17.54 -37.30
C ARG A 141 1.62 -17.97 -38.47
N HIS A 142 0.55 -17.24 -38.74
CA HIS A 142 -0.32 -17.49 -39.91
C HIS A 142 0.41 -17.27 -41.24
N HIS A 143 1.29 -16.26 -41.34
CA HIS A 143 2.04 -16.01 -42.57
C HIS A 143 3.10 -17.09 -42.87
N LYS A 144 3.69 -17.70 -41.83
CA LYS A 144 4.63 -18.83 -42.01
C LYS A 144 3.93 -20.12 -42.45
N ASN A 145 2.73 -20.41 -41.92
CA ASN A 145 2.00 -21.63 -42.29
C ASN A 145 1.39 -21.59 -43.70
N ASN A 146 1.15 -20.42 -44.29
CA ASN A 146 0.66 -20.30 -45.68
C ASN A 146 1.77 -20.33 -46.75
N LYS A 147 3.04 -20.47 -46.35
CA LYS A 147 4.22 -20.50 -47.24
C LYS A 147 4.94 -21.86 -47.24
N ALA A 148 4.38 -22.86 -46.56
CA ALA A 148 4.81 -24.26 -46.59
C ALA A 148 3.70 -25.09 -47.26
#